data_AF-D0L3E9-F1
#
_entry.id   AF-D0L3E9-F1
#
_cell.length_a   1.000
_cell.length_b   1.000
_cell.length_c   1.000
_cell.angle_alpha   90.00
_cell.angle_beta   90.00
_cell.angle_gamma   90.00
#
_symmetry.space_group_name_H-M   'P 1'
#
loop_
_entity.id
_entity.type
_entity.pdbx_description
1 polymer ?
#
loop_
_entity_poly.entity_id
_entity_poly.type
_entity_poly.pdbx_seq_one_letter_code
_entity_poly.pdbx_strand_id
1 'polypeptide(L)'
;MQFDGLHAVADYAALYALLRQDALERFLDDELGDYRTDADIAGRQLTFAADDRSEIRATTTLAAVLDQDQITWGWAHPDGDPHGVAVALREAGKRFGVADLVHPRVGLPGHLSGAASDQFLDEATDIVAAAAVGSTGISPHVTARLGDGSRAVLLLDGIELPEPTFADFATRMPGLLNALTVNDPRVAVHGLAARLGWHISWVSGDDSTRSPVCELTDGTSTAHIDFDRKGRPRGYRCDLATAG
;
A
#
# COMPACT_ATOMS: atom_id res chain seq x y z
N MET A 1 -16.32 7.89 -9.85
CA MET A 1 -15.95 8.49 -8.55
C MET A 1 -14.65 9.26 -8.78
N GLN A 2 -14.30 10.24 -7.94
CA GLN A 2 -13.02 10.94 -8.12
C GLN A 2 -11.90 9.89 -7.98
N PHE A 3 -11.02 9.80 -8.98
CA PHE A 3 -9.88 8.87 -9.03
C PHE A 3 -10.15 7.37 -9.31
N ASP A 4 -11.23 7.01 -10.02
CA ASP A 4 -11.54 5.59 -10.32
C ASP A 4 -10.34 4.80 -10.88
N GLY A 5 -9.52 5.42 -11.73
CA GLY A 5 -8.33 4.79 -12.30
C GLY A 5 -7.19 4.60 -11.29
N LEU A 6 -6.93 5.60 -10.44
CA LEU A 6 -5.92 5.49 -9.38
C LEU A 6 -6.33 4.43 -8.35
N HIS A 7 -7.61 4.39 -7.98
CA HIS A 7 -8.15 3.37 -7.09
C HIS A 7 -7.96 1.96 -7.63
N ALA A 8 -8.15 1.72 -8.93
CA ALA A 8 -7.92 0.39 -9.49
C ALA A 8 -6.47 -0.09 -9.31
N VAL A 9 -5.50 0.82 -9.45
CA VAL A 9 -4.06 0.52 -9.25
C VAL A 9 -3.76 0.33 -7.76
N ALA A 10 -4.29 1.21 -6.91
CA ALA A 10 -4.11 1.14 -5.46
C ALA A 10 -4.72 -0.14 -4.87
N ASP A 11 -5.99 -0.44 -5.19
CA ASP A 11 -6.70 -1.62 -4.71
C ASP A 11 -5.93 -2.89 -5.03
N TYR A 12 -5.37 -3.02 -6.23
CA TYR A 12 -4.58 -4.19 -6.63
C TYR A 12 -3.30 -4.38 -5.79
N ALA A 13 -2.69 -3.28 -5.33
CA ALA A 13 -1.44 -3.33 -4.58
C ALA A 13 -1.62 -3.21 -3.05
N ALA A 14 -2.81 -2.82 -2.58
CA ALA A 14 -3.06 -2.38 -1.21
C ALA A 14 -2.68 -3.43 -0.16
N LEU A 15 -3.09 -4.69 -0.36
CA LEU A 15 -2.82 -5.74 0.61
C LEU A 15 -1.32 -6.08 0.69
N TYR A 16 -0.62 -6.09 -0.45
CA TYR A 16 0.83 -6.26 -0.46
C TYR A 16 1.52 -5.09 0.25
N ALA A 17 1.14 -3.86 -0.07
CA ALA A 17 1.69 -2.67 0.57
C ALA A 17 1.51 -2.70 2.09
N LEU A 18 0.33 -3.10 2.58
CA LEU A 18 0.04 -3.25 4.00
C LEU A 18 0.85 -4.37 4.67
N LEU A 19 1.01 -5.53 4.03
CA LEU A 19 1.87 -6.60 4.57
C LEU A 19 3.34 -6.16 4.68
N ARG A 20 3.81 -5.35 3.72
CA ARG A 20 5.16 -4.78 3.76
C ARG A 20 5.30 -3.70 4.84
N GLN A 21 4.24 -2.94 5.11
CA GLN A 21 4.20 -2.02 6.26
C GLN A 21 4.27 -2.76 7.59
N ASP A 22 3.41 -3.77 7.79
CA ASP A 22 3.42 -4.60 9.00
C ASP A 22 4.80 -5.24 9.23
N ALA A 23 5.46 -5.69 8.16
CA ALA A 23 6.82 -6.23 8.24
C ALA A 23 7.86 -5.16 8.66
N LEU A 24 7.74 -3.93 8.15
CA LEU A 24 8.61 -2.82 8.54
C LEU A 24 8.39 -2.46 10.01
N GLU A 25 7.14 -2.29 10.43
CA GLU A 25 6.80 -1.92 11.81
C GLU A 25 7.34 -2.92 12.81
N ARG A 26 7.18 -4.23 12.55
CA ARG A 26 7.74 -5.28 13.41
C ARG A 26 9.26 -5.27 13.43
N PHE A 27 9.88 -5.12 12.27
CA PHE A 27 11.34 -5.03 12.20
C PHE A 27 11.88 -3.85 13.03
N LEU A 28 11.23 -2.68 12.94
CA LEU A 28 11.63 -1.50 13.72
C LEU A 28 11.36 -1.69 15.21
N ASP A 29 10.25 -2.31 15.59
CA ASP A 29 9.94 -2.63 17.00
C ASP A 29 10.96 -3.63 17.58
N ASP A 30 11.32 -4.67 16.83
CA ASP A 30 12.30 -5.68 17.25
C ASP A 30 13.71 -5.09 17.39
N GLU A 31 14.13 -4.18 16.50
CA GLU A 31 15.49 -3.62 16.49
C GLU A 31 15.64 -2.36 17.35
N LEU A 32 14.61 -1.53 17.46
CA LEU A 32 14.68 -0.21 18.10
C LEU A 32 13.70 -0.04 19.27
N GLY A 33 12.64 -0.84 19.35
CA GLY A 33 11.53 -0.63 20.29
C GLY A 33 10.84 0.72 20.05
N ASP A 34 10.86 1.60 21.04
CA ASP A 34 10.37 2.97 20.87
C ASP A 34 11.37 3.80 20.05
N TYR A 35 10.94 4.28 18.87
CA TYR A 35 11.75 5.10 17.99
C TYR A 35 11.03 6.38 17.53
N ARG A 36 11.83 7.36 17.12
CA ARG A 36 11.39 8.53 16.34
C ARG A 36 11.79 8.38 14.88
N THR A 37 11.01 8.98 13.99
CA THR A 37 11.28 9.03 12.56
C THR A 37 11.63 10.45 12.15
N ASP A 38 12.74 10.60 11.43
CA ASP A 38 13.19 11.87 10.85
C ASP A 38 13.42 11.71 9.34
N ALA A 39 12.80 12.57 8.54
CA ALA A 39 12.80 12.48 7.08
C ALA A 39 13.44 13.72 6.46
N ASP A 40 14.61 13.53 5.82
CA ASP A 40 15.22 14.52 4.95
C ASP A 40 14.84 14.23 3.50
N ILE A 41 13.79 14.91 3.03
CA ILE A 41 13.27 14.71 1.67
C ILE A 41 14.27 15.19 0.62
N ALA A 42 14.93 16.32 0.86
CA ALA A 42 15.91 16.87 -0.07
C ALA A 42 17.17 16.00 -0.13
N GLY A 43 17.61 15.49 1.03
CA GLY A 43 18.72 14.54 1.16
C GLY A 43 18.36 13.10 0.80
N ARG A 44 17.09 12.81 0.52
CA ARG A 44 16.57 11.47 0.17
C ARG A 44 16.89 10.41 1.23
N GLN A 45 16.78 10.80 2.49
CA GLN A 45 17.12 9.93 3.61
C GLN A 45 16.00 9.90 4.64
N LEU A 46 15.74 8.71 5.19
CA LEU A 46 14.91 8.50 6.36
C LEU A 46 15.77 7.89 7.46
N THR A 47 15.60 8.37 8.68
CA THR A 47 16.27 7.82 9.86
C THR A 47 15.22 7.46 10.90
N PHE A 48 15.25 6.21 11.34
CA PHE A 48 14.58 5.74 12.54
C PHE A 48 15.60 5.73 13.66
N ALA A 49 15.32 6.38 14.79
CA ALA A 49 16.27 6.51 15.89
C ALA A 49 15.60 6.23 17.22
N ALA A 50 16.20 5.33 18.00
CA ALA A 50 15.83 5.08 19.39
C ALA A 50 16.52 6.09 20.34
N ASP A 51 16.06 6.16 21.58
CA ASP A 51 16.61 7.05 22.60
C ASP A 51 18.00 6.61 23.09
N ASP A 52 18.34 5.32 22.92
CA ASP A 52 19.65 4.75 23.25
C ASP A 52 20.74 5.02 22.19
N ARG A 53 20.40 5.80 21.14
CA ARG A 53 21.22 6.17 19.97
C ARG A 53 21.36 5.08 18.90
N SER A 54 20.65 3.96 19.00
CA SER A 54 20.51 3.02 17.90
C SER A 54 19.76 3.69 16.74
N GLU A 55 20.21 3.49 15.50
CA GLU A 55 19.60 4.09 14.32
C GLU A 55 19.54 3.12 13.13
N ILE A 56 18.46 3.22 12.36
CA ILE A 56 18.28 2.54 11.09
C ILE A 56 18.04 3.62 10.03
N ARG A 57 18.79 3.55 8.93
CA ARG A 57 18.73 4.54 7.85
C ARG A 57 18.27 3.88 6.56
N ALA A 58 17.38 4.55 5.84
CA ALA A 58 16.91 4.14 4.53
C ALA A 58 17.11 5.26 3.52
N THR A 59 17.35 4.87 2.26
CA THR A 59 17.26 5.80 1.15
C THR A 59 15.78 5.96 0.78
N THR A 60 15.36 7.19 0.50
CA THR A 60 13.97 7.47 0.13
C THR A 60 13.82 7.88 -1.32
N THR A 61 12.71 7.47 -1.91
CA THR A 61 12.21 8.01 -3.17
C THR A 61 10.88 8.69 -2.90
N LEU A 62 10.80 10.00 -3.17
CA LEU A 62 9.54 10.74 -3.10
C LEU A 62 8.60 10.21 -4.19
N ALA A 63 7.48 9.61 -3.78
CA ALA A 63 6.45 9.13 -4.70
C ALA A 63 5.41 10.20 -5.00
N ALA A 64 5.00 10.96 -3.97
CA ALA A 64 4.06 12.06 -4.10
C ALA A 64 4.08 12.97 -2.86
N VAL A 65 3.56 14.18 -3.03
CA VAL A 65 3.19 15.11 -1.95
C VAL A 65 1.71 15.45 -2.12
N LEU A 66 0.95 15.34 -1.04
CA LEU A 66 -0.46 15.70 -0.97
C LEU A 66 -0.60 16.96 -0.10
N ASP A 67 -1.10 18.04 -0.69
CA ASP A 67 -1.57 19.21 0.05
C ASP A 67 -3.11 19.18 0.16
N GLN A 68 -3.73 20.27 0.62
CA GLN A 68 -5.18 20.30 0.82
C GLN A 68 -6.00 20.16 -0.47
N ASP A 69 -5.46 20.61 -1.60
CA ASP A 69 -6.20 20.79 -2.85
C ASP A 69 -5.67 19.91 -3.99
N GLN A 70 -4.51 19.26 -3.83
CA GLN A 70 -3.91 18.47 -4.90
C GLN A 70 -2.91 17.42 -4.41
N ILE A 71 -2.71 16.41 -5.26
CA ILE A 71 -1.60 15.47 -5.24
C ILE A 71 -0.59 15.94 -6.28
N THR A 72 0.67 16.10 -5.91
CA THR A 72 1.79 16.32 -6.84
C THR A 72 2.69 15.09 -6.83
N TRP A 73 2.85 14.42 -7.99
CA TRP A 73 3.68 13.23 -8.08
C TRP A 73 5.16 13.55 -7.98
N GLY A 74 5.95 12.63 -7.41
CA GLY A 74 7.39 12.82 -7.19
C GLY A 74 8.19 13.05 -8.47
N TRP A 75 7.79 12.47 -9.61
CA TRP A 75 8.44 12.77 -10.89
C TRP A 75 8.17 14.19 -11.41
N ALA A 76 7.22 14.92 -10.80
CA ALA A 76 6.86 16.30 -11.13
C ALA A 76 7.12 17.29 -9.97
N HIS A 77 7.43 16.80 -8.78
CA HIS A 77 7.67 17.62 -7.59
C HIS A 77 9.08 18.24 -7.63
N PRO A 78 9.27 19.51 -7.19
CA PRO A 78 10.60 20.15 -7.18
C PRO A 78 11.67 19.37 -6.39
N ASP A 79 11.30 18.78 -5.25
CA ASP A 79 12.18 17.94 -4.43
C ASP A 79 12.22 16.47 -4.87
N GLY A 80 11.54 16.14 -5.96
CA GLY A 80 11.52 14.80 -6.51
C GLY A 80 12.53 14.61 -7.64
N ASP A 81 12.47 13.44 -8.28
CA ASP A 81 13.39 13.07 -9.36
C ASP A 81 12.61 12.83 -10.66
N PRO A 82 12.70 13.74 -11.66
CA PRO A 82 11.95 13.62 -12.92
C PRO A 82 12.41 12.47 -13.81
N HIS A 83 13.54 11.84 -13.48
CA HIS A 83 14.09 10.67 -14.18
C HIS A 83 14.25 9.44 -13.27
N GLY A 84 13.81 9.55 -12.01
CA GLY A 84 13.94 8.51 -11.01
C GLY A 84 12.82 7.45 -11.08
N VAL A 85 12.79 6.59 -10.06
CA VAL A 85 11.86 5.44 -10.02
C VAL A 85 10.38 5.88 -10.01
N ALA A 86 10.08 7.06 -9.48
CA ALA A 86 8.71 7.61 -9.49
C ALA A 86 8.14 7.77 -10.92
N VAL A 87 8.98 7.82 -11.98
CA VAL A 87 8.52 7.83 -13.38
C VAL A 87 7.71 6.57 -13.71
N ALA A 88 7.93 5.45 -13.02
CA ALA A 88 7.16 4.23 -13.21
C ALA A 88 5.66 4.41 -12.94
N LEU A 89 5.26 5.34 -12.06
CA LEU A 89 3.86 5.74 -11.88
C LEU A 89 3.28 6.30 -13.18
N ARG A 90 3.99 7.23 -13.81
CA ARG A 90 3.58 7.85 -15.08
C ARG A 90 3.50 6.82 -16.21
N GLU A 91 4.44 5.90 -16.28
CA GLU A 91 4.45 4.84 -17.29
C GLU A 91 3.33 3.81 -17.06
N ALA A 92 3.05 3.45 -15.80
CA ALA A 92 1.87 2.64 -15.46
C ALA A 92 0.58 3.36 -15.86
N GLY A 93 0.49 4.67 -15.60
CA GLY A 93 -0.62 5.51 -16.04
C GLY A 93 -0.87 5.45 -17.54
N LYS A 94 0.19 5.62 -18.34
CA LYS A 94 0.09 5.50 -19.81
C LYS A 94 -0.31 4.10 -20.26
N ARG A 95 0.28 3.07 -19.66
CA ARG A 95 0.05 1.66 -20.02
C ARG A 95 -1.41 1.23 -19.76
N PHE A 96 -1.98 1.67 -18.65
CA PHE A 96 -3.31 1.25 -18.20
C PHE A 96 -4.40 2.30 -18.47
N GLY A 97 -4.06 3.45 -19.05
CA GLY A 97 -5.02 4.51 -19.35
C GLY A 97 -5.51 5.27 -18.11
N VAL A 98 -4.70 5.34 -17.07
CA VAL A 98 -5.02 6.04 -15.81
C VAL A 98 -4.49 7.47 -15.85
N ALA A 99 -5.36 8.42 -16.20
CA ALA A 99 -4.99 9.83 -16.39
C ALA A 99 -4.37 10.46 -15.12
N ASP A 100 -4.89 10.10 -13.94
CA ASP A 100 -4.41 10.64 -12.65
C ASP A 100 -2.92 10.38 -12.43
N LEU A 101 -2.37 9.27 -12.94
CA LEU A 101 -0.94 8.96 -12.83
C LEU A 101 -0.08 9.69 -13.88
N VAL A 102 -0.70 10.18 -14.96
CA VAL A 102 -0.01 10.81 -16.09
C VAL A 102 0.10 12.32 -15.90
N HIS A 103 -0.88 12.95 -15.26
CA HIS A 103 -0.87 14.38 -14.97
C HIS A 103 0.09 14.68 -13.81
N PRO A 104 0.90 15.75 -13.89
CA PRO A 104 1.88 16.08 -12.84
C PRO A 104 1.23 16.43 -11.51
N ARG A 105 0.01 16.97 -11.58
CA ARG A 105 -0.82 17.33 -10.43
C ARG A 105 -2.24 16.86 -10.65
N VAL A 106 -2.86 16.38 -9.58
CA VAL A 106 -4.21 15.83 -9.57
C VAL A 106 -5.00 16.55 -8.48
N GLY A 107 -6.09 17.21 -8.85
CA GLY A 107 -6.88 18.01 -7.91
C GLY A 107 -7.68 17.14 -6.93
N LEU A 108 -7.62 17.49 -5.65
CA LEU A 108 -8.42 16.96 -4.55
C LEU A 108 -9.71 17.79 -4.38
N PRO A 109 -10.75 17.25 -3.71
CA PRO A 109 -11.98 18.00 -3.46
C PRO A 109 -11.77 19.11 -2.41
N GLY A 110 -11.65 20.36 -2.87
CA GLY A 110 -11.41 21.55 -2.01
C GLY A 110 -12.59 22.03 -1.15
N HIS A 111 -13.60 21.19 -0.87
CA HIS A 111 -14.78 21.57 -0.08
C HIS A 111 -14.78 20.99 1.34
N LEU A 112 -13.77 20.18 1.69
CA LEU A 112 -13.63 19.58 3.01
C LEU A 112 -12.89 20.54 3.95
N SER A 113 -13.28 20.56 5.22
CA SER A 113 -12.65 21.42 6.23
C SER A 113 -12.50 20.69 7.57
N GLY A 114 -11.48 21.05 8.35
CA GLY A 114 -11.22 20.47 9.67
C GLY A 114 -10.98 18.96 9.60
N ALA A 115 -11.48 18.22 10.59
CA ALA A 115 -11.25 16.78 10.73
C ALA A 115 -11.66 15.95 9.50
N ALA A 116 -12.67 16.39 8.74
CA ALA A 116 -13.10 15.70 7.52
C ALA A 116 -12.06 15.82 6.39
N SER A 117 -11.36 16.96 6.32
CA SER A 117 -10.25 17.16 5.39
C SER A 117 -9.05 16.30 5.78
N ASP A 118 -8.72 16.25 7.07
CA ASP A 118 -7.61 15.44 7.57
C ASP A 118 -7.82 13.95 7.29
N GLN A 119 -9.01 13.42 7.61
CA GLN A 119 -9.35 12.02 7.35
C GLN A 119 -9.30 11.69 5.86
N PHE A 120 -9.85 12.57 5.02
CA PHE A 120 -9.79 12.38 3.57
C PHE A 120 -8.34 12.34 3.06
N LEU A 121 -7.47 13.21 3.60
CA LEU A 121 -6.06 13.21 3.25
C LEU A 121 -5.31 11.98 3.76
N ASP A 122 -5.68 11.43 4.93
CA ASP A 122 -5.16 10.13 5.40
C ASP A 122 -5.51 9.03 4.37
N GLU A 123 -6.79 8.91 4.02
CA GLU A 123 -7.27 7.91 3.05
C GLU A 123 -6.63 8.08 1.66
N ALA A 124 -6.53 9.32 1.18
CA ALA A 124 -5.87 9.63 -0.09
C ALA A 124 -4.37 9.29 -0.06
N THR A 125 -3.70 9.49 1.08
CA THR A 125 -2.28 9.14 1.24
C THR A 125 -2.08 7.64 1.14
N ASP A 126 -2.96 6.83 1.77
CA ASP A 126 -2.91 5.37 1.70
C ASP A 126 -3.10 4.86 0.27
N ILE A 127 -4.07 5.42 -0.46
CA ILE A 127 -4.33 5.11 -1.87
C ILE A 127 -3.09 5.42 -2.73
N VAL A 128 -2.51 6.60 -2.55
CA VAL A 128 -1.32 7.03 -3.28
C VAL A 128 -0.11 6.14 -2.96
N ALA A 129 0.06 5.76 -1.69
CA ALA A 129 1.14 4.88 -1.26
C ALA A 129 1.01 3.47 -1.86
N ALA A 130 -0.19 2.88 -1.82
CA ALA A 130 -0.46 1.59 -2.46
C ALA A 130 -0.21 1.65 -3.97
N ALA A 131 -0.68 2.70 -4.66
CA ALA A 131 -0.44 2.88 -6.09
C ALA A 131 1.06 3.04 -6.42
N ALA A 132 1.83 3.73 -5.57
CA ALA A 132 3.27 3.89 -5.70
C ALA A 132 4.00 2.55 -5.55
N VAL A 133 3.68 1.76 -4.52
CA VAL A 133 4.24 0.41 -4.33
C VAL A 133 3.90 -0.51 -5.52
N GLY A 134 2.65 -0.48 -5.97
CA GLY A 134 2.18 -1.29 -7.10
C GLY A 134 2.87 -0.94 -8.42
N SER A 135 3.07 0.36 -8.68
CA SER A 135 3.62 0.83 -9.96
C SER A 135 5.14 0.75 -10.03
N THR A 136 5.83 0.97 -8.90
CA THR A 136 7.29 1.01 -8.86
C THR A 136 7.92 -0.33 -8.49
N GLY A 137 7.18 -1.19 -7.78
CA GLY A 137 7.71 -2.40 -7.17
C GLY A 137 8.46 -2.17 -5.86
N ILE A 138 8.81 -0.92 -5.50
CA ILE A 138 9.55 -0.61 -4.27
C ILE A 138 8.61 -0.66 -3.06
N SER A 139 9.07 -1.32 -2.00
CA SER A 139 8.39 -1.40 -0.71
C SER A 139 9.41 -1.73 0.39
N PRO A 140 9.19 -1.31 1.64
CA PRO A 140 7.99 -0.65 2.19
C PRO A 140 7.93 0.85 1.84
N HIS A 141 6.88 1.55 2.29
CA HIS A 141 6.78 3.01 2.19
C HIS A 141 6.78 3.65 3.59
N VAL A 142 6.80 4.97 3.69
CA VAL A 142 6.50 5.73 4.92
C VAL A 142 5.75 6.98 4.49
N THR A 143 4.84 7.45 5.34
CA THR A 143 4.19 8.74 5.18
C THR A 143 4.77 9.74 6.17
N ALA A 144 5.05 10.96 5.71
CA ALA A 144 5.62 12.01 6.56
C ALA A 144 4.76 13.27 6.46
N ARG A 145 4.52 13.96 7.60
CA ARG A 145 3.92 15.30 7.59
C ARG A 145 5.02 16.34 7.44
N LEU A 146 4.84 17.25 6.48
CA LEU A 146 5.78 18.34 6.24
C LEU A 146 5.42 19.55 7.11
N GLY A 147 6.37 20.48 7.25
CA GLY A 147 6.20 21.68 8.08
C GLY A 147 5.06 22.60 7.64
N ASP A 148 4.60 22.50 6.39
CA ASP A 148 3.46 23.23 5.84
C ASP A 148 2.12 22.49 5.97
N GLY A 149 2.11 21.31 6.61
CA GLY A 149 0.93 20.47 6.80
C GLY A 149 0.63 19.50 5.66
N SER A 150 1.38 19.55 4.56
CA SER A 150 1.27 18.56 3.48
C SER A 150 1.81 17.19 3.92
N ARG A 151 1.47 16.15 3.15
CA ARG A 151 1.83 14.75 3.43
C ARG A 151 2.69 14.22 2.29
N ALA A 152 3.89 13.74 2.61
CA ALA A 152 4.75 13.07 1.66
C ALA A 152 4.58 11.55 1.74
N VAL A 153 4.57 10.90 0.59
CA VAL A 153 4.69 9.44 0.46
C VAL A 153 6.10 9.13 -0.01
N LEU A 154 6.83 8.40 0.81
CA LEU A 154 8.23 8.03 0.60
C LEU A 154 8.33 6.51 0.41
N LEU A 155 8.89 6.06 -0.70
CA LEU A 155 9.24 4.64 -0.89
C LEU A 155 10.63 4.40 -0.31
N LEU A 156 10.78 3.35 0.50
CA LEU A 156 12.03 3.04 1.16
C LEU A 156 12.83 2.03 0.33
N ASP A 157 14.11 2.33 0.20
CA ASP A 157 15.12 1.44 -0.36
C ASP A 157 16.25 1.26 0.67
N GLY A 158 16.91 0.10 0.63
CA GLY A 158 18.00 -0.26 1.53
C GLY A 158 17.59 -0.87 2.88
N ILE A 159 16.30 -1.15 3.11
CA ILE A 159 15.85 -2.02 4.22
C ILE A 159 15.47 -3.39 3.65
N GLU A 160 16.25 -4.42 3.98
CA GLU A 160 15.99 -5.79 3.55
C GLU A 160 14.93 -6.44 4.43
N LEU A 161 13.67 -6.38 4.00
CA LEU A 161 12.57 -7.11 4.61
C LEU A 161 12.21 -8.35 3.79
N PRO A 162 11.96 -9.53 4.40
CA PRO A 162 11.55 -10.73 3.67
C PRO A 162 10.21 -10.51 2.96
N GLU A 163 10.08 -11.04 1.74
CA GLU A 163 8.79 -11.03 1.03
C GLU A 163 7.70 -11.70 1.88
N PRO A 164 6.45 -11.20 1.87
CA PRO A 164 5.37 -11.77 2.67
C PRO A 164 5.16 -13.24 2.33
N THR A 165 5.15 -14.08 3.35
CA THR A 165 4.87 -15.51 3.22
C THR A 165 3.37 -15.78 3.30
N PHE A 166 2.97 -16.99 2.91
CA PHE A 166 1.58 -17.44 3.10
C PHE A 166 1.20 -17.49 4.59
N ALA A 167 2.17 -17.71 5.48
CA ALA A 167 1.96 -17.67 6.93
C ALA A 167 1.74 -16.24 7.45
N ASP A 168 2.46 -15.24 6.91
CA ASP A 168 2.22 -13.83 7.21
C ASP A 168 0.81 -13.43 6.78
N PHE A 169 0.44 -13.77 5.54
CA PHE A 169 -0.93 -13.60 5.08
C PHE A 169 -1.91 -14.29 6.03
N ALA A 170 -1.69 -15.55 6.39
CA ALA A 170 -2.61 -16.30 7.21
C ALA A 170 -2.84 -15.75 8.61
N THR A 171 -1.79 -15.24 9.23
CA THR A 171 -1.83 -14.73 10.60
C THR A 171 -2.31 -13.29 10.67
N ARG A 172 -2.05 -12.48 9.63
CA ARG A 172 -2.33 -11.04 9.63
C ARG A 172 -3.64 -10.66 8.95
N MET A 173 -4.13 -11.49 8.02
CA MET A 173 -5.30 -11.15 7.20
C MET A 173 -6.52 -10.67 8.00
N PRO A 174 -6.91 -11.29 9.13
CA PRO A 174 -8.09 -10.85 9.87
C PRO A 174 -7.99 -9.40 10.39
N GLY A 175 -6.79 -8.95 10.75
CA GLY A 175 -6.54 -7.56 11.17
C GLY A 175 -6.46 -6.62 9.97
N LEU A 176 -5.66 -6.99 8.97
CA LEU A 176 -5.40 -6.15 7.80
C LEU A 176 -6.64 -5.89 6.93
N LEU A 177 -7.58 -6.84 6.85
CA LEU A 177 -8.85 -6.66 6.16
C LEU A 177 -9.72 -5.53 6.74
N ASN A 178 -9.58 -5.24 8.03
CA ASN A 178 -10.31 -4.14 8.67
C ASN A 178 -9.63 -2.79 8.46
N ALA A 179 -8.32 -2.79 8.19
CA ALA A 179 -7.52 -1.58 7.93
C ALA A 179 -7.42 -1.22 6.43
N LEU A 180 -7.91 -2.11 5.55
CA LEU A 180 -7.83 -1.95 4.10
C LEU A 180 -8.74 -0.81 3.59
N THR A 181 -8.13 0.29 3.17
CA THR A 181 -8.79 1.40 2.46
C THR A 181 -8.89 1.08 0.96
N VAL A 182 -9.80 0.18 0.59
CA VAL A 182 -10.01 -0.25 -0.81
C VAL A 182 -11.49 -0.24 -1.19
N ASN A 183 -11.77 -0.03 -2.48
CA ASN A 183 -13.15 -0.14 -2.97
C ASN A 183 -13.61 -1.60 -3.06
N ASP A 184 -12.70 -2.50 -3.45
CA ASP A 184 -12.98 -3.94 -3.53
C ASP A 184 -11.84 -4.79 -2.95
N PRO A 185 -11.99 -5.34 -1.72
CA PRO A 185 -10.99 -6.22 -1.09
C PRO A 185 -10.62 -7.43 -1.95
N ARG A 186 -11.50 -7.88 -2.85
CA ARG A 186 -11.23 -9.01 -3.75
C ARG A 186 -10.11 -8.69 -4.74
N VAL A 187 -10.03 -7.45 -5.19
CA VAL A 187 -8.97 -6.97 -6.10
C VAL A 187 -7.62 -6.97 -5.38
N ALA A 188 -7.59 -6.55 -4.11
CA ALA A 188 -6.38 -6.56 -3.29
C ALA A 188 -5.85 -7.98 -3.03
N VAL A 189 -6.75 -8.92 -2.73
CA VAL A 189 -6.40 -10.34 -2.58
C VAL A 189 -5.87 -10.92 -3.89
N HIS A 190 -6.52 -10.61 -5.02
CA HIS A 190 -6.05 -11.05 -6.33
C HIS A 190 -4.68 -10.47 -6.69
N GLY A 191 -4.45 -9.20 -6.42
CA GLY A 191 -3.17 -8.55 -6.72
C GLY A 191 -2.03 -9.03 -5.84
N LEU A 192 -2.27 -9.33 -4.55
CA LEU A 192 -1.31 -10.01 -3.69
C LEU A 192 -0.93 -11.37 -4.28
N ALA A 193 -1.92 -12.21 -4.62
CA ALA A 193 -1.70 -13.54 -5.16
C ALA A 193 -0.87 -13.50 -6.44
N ALA A 194 -1.25 -12.61 -7.37
CA ALA A 194 -0.52 -12.43 -8.62
C ALA A 194 0.93 -11.95 -8.40
N ARG A 195 1.16 -11.05 -7.43
CA ARG A 195 2.50 -10.53 -7.13
C ARG A 195 3.42 -11.59 -6.51
N LEU A 196 2.89 -12.43 -5.64
CA LEU A 196 3.65 -13.48 -4.94
C LEU A 196 3.65 -14.82 -5.70
N GLY A 197 3.02 -14.88 -6.87
CA GLY A 197 2.93 -16.10 -7.67
C GLY A 197 2.03 -17.18 -7.06
N TRP A 198 1.13 -16.81 -6.15
CA TRP A 198 0.15 -17.72 -5.58
C TRP A 198 -0.97 -17.99 -6.57
N HIS A 199 -1.49 -19.21 -6.55
CA HIS A 199 -2.66 -19.54 -7.33
C HIS A 199 -3.91 -19.01 -6.61
N ILE A 200 -4.82 -18.41 -7.40
CA ILE A 200 -6.09 -17.90 -6.92
C ILE A 200 -7.22 -18.43 -7.81
N SER A 201 -8.26 -18.97 -7.17
CA SER A 201 -9.48 -19.40 -7.83
C SER A 201 -10.69 -18.75 -7.17
N TRP A 202 -11.74 -18.53 -7.95
CA TRP A 202 -13.01 -17.97 -7.47
C TRP A 202 -14.09 -19.01 -7.67
N VAL A 203 -14.60 -19.55 -6.56
CA VAL A 203 -15.72 -20.50 -6.57
C VAL A 203 -16.99 -19.69 -6.42
N SER A 204 -17.74 -19.57 -7.51
CA SER A 204 -19.13 -19.10 -7.46
C SER A 204 -19.99 -20.29 -7.10
N GLY A 205 -20.81 -20.18 -6.05
CA GLY A 205 -21.81 -21.22 -5.81
C GLY A 205 -22.75 -21.38 -7.02
N ASP A 206 -23.20 -22.60 -7.23
CA ASP A 206 -24.00 -23.10 -8.36
C ASP A 206 -25.34 -22.34 -8.54
N ASP A 207 -25.70 -21.57 -7.52
CA ASP A 207 -26.90 -20.76 -7.43
C ASP A 207 -26.47 -19.29 -7.27
N SER A 208 -27.06 -18.40 -8.07
CA SER A 208 -26.83 -16.94 -8.12
C SER A 208 -27.00 -16.21 -6.78
N THR A 209 -27.38 -16.95 -5.73
CA THR A 209 -27.62 -16.50 -4.37
C THR A 209 -26.39 -16.59 -3.46
N ARG A 210 -25.37 -17.40 -3.81
CA ARG A 210 -24.16 -17.63 -2.99
C ARG A 210 -23.09 -16.57 -3.22
N SER A 211 -22.56 -16.10 -2.09
CA SER A 211 -21.36 -15.29 -1.96
C SER A 211 -20.15 -15.91 -2.67
N PRO A 212 -19.31 -15.13 -3.37
CA PRO A 212 -18.09 -15.67 -3.97
C PRO A 212 -17.12 -16.09 -2.88
N VAL A 213 -16.58 -17.30 -3.03
CA VAL A 213 -15.51 -17.83 -2.18
C VAL A 213 -14.20 -17.72 -2.96
N CYS A 214 -13.20 -17.11 -2.35
CA CYS A 214 -11.85 -17.08 -2.89
C CYS A 214 -11.04 -18.20 -2.27
N GLU A 215 -10.40 -19.01 -3.11
CA GLU A 215 -9.40 -19.98 -2.68
C GLU A 215 -8.02 -19.51 -3.15
N LEU A 216 -7.07 -19.44 -2.22
CA LEU A 216 -5.67 -19.11 -2.48
C LEU A 216 -4.77 -20.28 -2.09
N THR A 217 -3.70 -20.48 -2.83
CA THR A 217 -2.66 -21.44 -2.46
C THR A 217 -1.27 -21.03 -2.94
N ASP A 218 -0.26 -21.26 -2.12
CA ASP A 218 1.16 -21.20 -2.50
C ASP A 218 1.68 -22.53 -3.10
N GLY A 219 0.81 -23.52 -3.28
CA GLY A 219 1.13 -24.88 -3.71
C GLY A 219 1.23 -25.89 -2.56
N THR A 220 1.33 -25.44 -1.32
CA THR A 220 1.43 -26.31 -0.12
C THR A 220 0.41 -25.96 0.96
N SER A 221 0.13 -24.68 1.14
CA SER A 221 -0.84 -24.10 2.06
C SER A 221 -2.05 -23.61 1.29
N THR A 222 -3.22 -23.58 1.94
CA THR A 222 -4.47 -23.13 1.32
C THR A 222 -5.21 -22.16 2.23
N ALA A 223 -5.81 -21.12 1.66
CA ALA A 223 -6.70 -20.21 2.37
C ALA A 223 -8.02 -20.04 1.63
N HIS A 224 -9.10 -19.94 2.39
CA HIS A 224 -10.44 -19.68 1.92
C HIS A 224 -10.95 -18.38 2.52
N ILE A 225 -11.44 -17.49 1.66
CA ILE A 225 -12.05 -16.22 2.08
C ILE A 225 -13.47 -16.14 1.54
N ASP A 226 -14.44 -16.01 2.45
CA ASP A 226 -15.83 -15.77 2.10
C ASP A 226 -16.08 -14.27 2.01
N PHE A 227 -16.71 -13.80 0.94
CA PHE A 227 -17.10 -12.40 0.81
C PHE A 227 -18.62 -12.26 0.80
N ASP A 228 -19.20 -11.20 1.36
CA ASP A 228 -20.61 -10.89 1.15
C ASP A 228 -20.88 -10.34 -0.25
N ARG A 229 -22.17 -10.08 -0.56
CA ARG A 229 -22.61 -9.54 -1.86
C ARG A 229 -22.00 -8.16 -2.20
N LYS A 230 -21.45 -7.46 -1.22
CA LYS A 230 -20.75 -6.17 -1.40
C LYS A 230 -19.24 -6.35 -1.49
N GLY A 231 -18.73 -7.58 -1.55
CA GLY A 231 -17.30 -7.86 -1.62
C GLY A 231 -16.57 -7.70 -0.27
N ARG A 232 -17.30 -7.61 0.86
CA ARG A 232 -16.68 -7.48 2.18
C ARG A 232 -16.37 -8.86 2.74
N PRO A 233 -15.18 -9.10 3.32
CA PRO A 233 -14.84 -10.38 3.92
C PRO A 233 -15.79 -10.72 5.09
N ARG A 234 -16.18 -11.99 5.18
CA ARG A 234 -17.11 -12.55 6.19
C ARG A 234 -16.53 -13.72 6.95
N GLY A 235 -15.73 -14.53 6.26
CA GLY A 235 -15.11 -15.73 6.79
C GLY A 235 -13.69 -15.83 6.26
N TYR A 236 -12.80 -16.32 7.11
CA TYR A 236 -11.42 -16.61 6.76
C TYR A 236 -11.03 -17.93 7.39
N ARG A 237 -10.53 -18.86 6.58
CA ARG A 237 -9.93 -20.12 7.06
C ARG A 237 -8.63 -20.35 6.31
N CYS A 238 -7.61 -20.79 7.04
CA CYS A 238 -6.33 -21.15 6.46
C CYS A 238 -5.87 -22.50 6.99
N ASP A 239 -5.34 -23.32 6.09
CA ASP A 239 -4.67 -24.56 6.38
C ASP A 239 -3.21 -24.39 5.92
N LEU A 240 -2.32 -24.15 6.88
CA LEU A 240 -0.89 -24.01 6.62
C LEU A 240 -0.22 -25.37 6.55
N ALA A 241 0.68 -25.55 5.58
CA ALA A 241 1.55 -26.72 5.55
C ALA A 241 2.38 -26.78 6.84
N THR A 242 2.53 -27.97 7.40
CA THR A 242 3.41 -28.17 8.56
C THR A 242 4.85 -27.99 8.09
N ALA A 243 5.63 -27.18 8.81
CA ALA A 243 7.06 -27.04 8.51
C ALA A 243 7.73 -28.42 8.60
N GLY A 244 8.23 -28.92 7.46
CA GLY A 244 8.95 -30.19 7.36
C GLY A 244 10.40 -30.08 7.83
#